data_AF-A0AAP2W4U0-F1
#
_entry.id   AF-A0AAP2W4U0-F1
#
_cell.length_a   1.000
_cell.length_b   1.000
_cell.length_c   1.000
_cell.angle_alpha   90.00
_cell.angle_beta   90.00
_cell.angle_gamma   90.00
#
_symmetry.space_group_name_H-M   'P 1'
#
loop_
_entity.id
_entity.type
_entity.pdbx_description
1 polymer ?
#
loop_
_entity_poly.entity_id
_entity_poly.type
_entity_poly.pdbx_seq_one_letter_code
_entity_poly.pdbx_strand_id
1 'polypeptide(L)'
;MADKETQMLETGGETIIDASKTVNPTLFEQYKIMVATTSEVTKNRQTTNSFYVAVNTFLIAAMGLIKNLPQYGVILISITGMVVCTFWFMNIASYRNLNHAKFQVIHEMERELPVQMFSQEEAVYKKLRHIPFTKIECSAPFLIGIIYSVIIILQILQLVGLV
;
A
#
# COMPACT_ATOMS: atom_id res chain seq x y z
N MET A 1 -33.20 25.11 15.84
CA MET A 1 -32.55 23.89 15.32
C MET A 1 -31.81 24.13 13.99
N ALA A 2 -32.24 25.11 13.16
CA ALA A 2 -31.53 25.57 11.95
C ALA A 2 -30.22 26.38 12.22
N ASP A 3 -29.99 26.78 13.46
CA ASP A 3 -28.88 27.67 13.84
C ASP A 3 -27.54 26.93 14.00
N LYS A 4 -27.57 25.63 14.36
CA LYS A 4 -26.34 24.81 14.52
C LYS A 4 -25.74 24.34 13.20
N GLU A 5 -26.54 24.12 12.16
CA GLU A 5 -26.02 23.76 10.83
C GLU A 5 -25.43 24.99 10.11
N THR A 6 -26.03 26.16 10.31
CA THR A 6 -25.50 27.43 9.81
C THR A 6 -24.19 27.80 10.51
N GLN A 7 -24.06 27.53 11.81
CA GLN A 7 -22.83 27.77 12.58
C GLN A 7 -21.71 26.75 12.31
N MET A 8 -22.02 25.56 11.76
CA MET A 8 -21.00 24.59 11.32
C MET A 8 -20.42 24.90 9.93
N LEU A 9 -21.05 25.81 9.16
CA LEU A 9 -20.56 26.26 7.86
C LEU A 9 -19.72 27.55 7.94
N GLU A 10 -19.74 28.25 9.07
CA GLU A 10 -19.05 29.53 9.30
C GLU A 10 -17.79 29.43 10.17
N THR A 11 -17.30 28.22 10.49
CA THR A 11 -16.00 28.06 11.15
C THR A 11 -14.86 28.07 10.13
N GLY A 12 -14.41 29.29 9.80
CA GLY A 12 -13.05 29.54 9.31
C GLY A 12 -12.91 29.70 7.80
N GLY A 13 -13.53 30.74 7.24
CA GLY A 13 -13.27 31.20 5.87
C GLY A 13 -11.88 31.84 5.73
N GLU A 14 -10.82 31.05 5.85
CA GLU A 14 -9.63 31.31 5.04
C GLU A 14 -9.99 30.88 3.63
N THR A 15 -9.94 31.80 2.66
CA THR A 15 -10.16 31.44 1.27
C THR A 15 -9.14 30.36 0.91
N ILE A 16 -9.62 29.15 0.60
CA ILE A 16 -8.79 27.98 0.23
C ILE A 16 -7.82 28.32 -0.93
N ILE A 17 -8.22 29.32 -1.72
CA ILE A 17 -7.49 29.90 -2.83
C ILE A 17 -6.80 31.18 -2.36
N ASP A 18 -5.49 31.16 -2.34
CA ASP A 18 -4.65 32.35 -2.19
C ASP A 18 -4.66 33.15 -3.50
N ALA A 19 -5.61 34.09 -3.60
CA ALA A 19 -5.80 34.95 -4.77
C ALA A 19 -4.62 35.91 -5.03
N SER A 20 -3.66 36.02 -4.11
CA SER A 20 -2.47 36.86 -4.29
C SER A 20 -1.40 36.21 -5.19
N LYS A 21 -1.45 34.89 -5.35
CA LYS A 21 -0.47 34.13 -6.15
C LYS A 21 -0.86 34.06 -7.61
N THR A 22 0.05 34.51 -8.47
CA THR A 22 -0.02 34.25 -9.91
C THR A 22 0.55 32.88 -10.23
N VAL A 23 -0.22 32.02 -10.91
CA VAL A 23 0.21 30.65 -11.26
C VAL A 23 1.33 30.72 -12.30
N ASN A 24 2.53 30.25 -11.94
CA ASN A 24 3.59 30.01 -12.90
C ASN A 24 3.22 28.78 -13.77
N PRO A 25 3.09 28.92 -15.10
CA PRO A 25 2.63 27.83 -15.97
C PRO A 25 3.60 26.65 -15.97
N THR A 26 4.91 26.88 -15.93
CA THR A 26 5.91 25.82 -15.90
C THR A 26 5.84 25.03 -14.59
N LEU A 27 5.68 25.71 -13.46
CA LEU A 27 5.49 25.05 -12.16
C LEU A 27 4.23 24.18 -12.17
N PHE A 28 3.13 24.72 -12.70
CA PHE A 28 1.87 23.98 -12.78
C PHE A 28 1.97 22.74 -13.68
N GLU A 29 2.69 22.80 -14.80
CA GLU A 29 2.98 21.62 -15.62
C GLU A 29 3.81 20.57 -14.87
N GLN A 30 4.87 20.98 -14.17
CA GLN A 30 5.67 20.07 -13.35
C GLN A 30 4.84 19.43 -12.25
N TYR A 31 3.95 20.20 -11.62
CA TYR A 31 3.04 19.73 -10.59
C TYR A 31 2.10 18.65 -11.15
N LYS A 32 1.47 18.91 -12.29
CA LYS A 32 0.61 17.91 -12.96
C LYS A 32 1.36 16.61 -13.27
N ILE A 33 2.59 16.71 -13.77
CA ILE A 33 3.44 15.53 -14.03
C ILE A 33 3.69 14.76 -12.73
N MET A 34 4.10 15.45 -11.66
CA MET A 34 4.36 14.82 -10.37
C MET A 34 3.13 14.08 -9.83
N VAL A 35 1.96 14.73 -9.86
CA VAL A 35 0.68 14.14 -9.47
C VAL A 35 0.35 12.90 -10.31
N ALA A 36 0.51 12.99 -11.63
CA ALA A 36 0.28 11.86 -12.53
C ALA A 36 1.19 10.66 -12.19
N THR A 37 2.49 10.90 -11.95
CA THR A 37 3.40 9.81 -11.58
C THR A 37 3.04 9.17 -10.23
N THR A 38 2.54 9.93 -9.25
CA THR A 38 2.11 9.38 -7.96
C THR A 38 0.88 8.48 -8.10
N SER A 39 -0.06 8.86 -8.98
CA SER A 39 -1.20 8.01 -9.34
C SER A 39 -0.75 6.70 -10.01
N GLU A 40 0.21 6.78 -10.93
CA GLU A 40 0.78 5.61 -11.60
C GLU A 40 1.50 4.66 -10.63
N VAL A 41 2.28 5.19 -9.68
CA VAL A 41 2.91 4.36 -8.64
C VAL A 41 1.87 3.61 -7.81
N THR A 42 0.76 4.28 -7.48
CA THR A 42 -0.35 3.65 -6.74
C THR A 42 -1.00 2.52 -7.54
N LYS A 43 -1.18 2.71 -8.85
CA LYS A 43 -1.66 1.66 -9.76
C LYS A 43 -0.68 0.49 -9.84
N ASN A 44 0.62 0.76 -9.97
CA ASN A 44 1.67 -0.26 -10.02
C ASN A 44 1.74 -1.08 -8.73
N ARG A 45 1.51 -0.45 -7.56
CA ARG A 45 1.38 -1.15 -6.28
C ARG A 45 0.22 -2.15 -6.31
N GLN A 46 -0.96 -1.73 -6.80
CA GLN A 46 -2.13 -2.61 -6.90
C GLN A 46 -1.85 -3.82 -7.82
N THR A 47 -1.26 -3.58 -8.99
CA THR A 47 -0.87 -4.64 -9.92
C THR A 47 0.17 -5.59 -9.31
N THR A 48 1.17 -5.05 -8.62
CA THR A 48 2.20 -5.85 -7.92
C THR A 48 1.56 -6.71 -6.82
N ASN A 49 0.61 -6.18 -6.05
CA ASN A 49 -0.12 -6.95 -5.04
C ASN A 49 -0.89 -8.12 -5.66
N SER A 50 -1.65 -7.87 -6.73
CA SER A 50 -2.37 -8.93 -7.43
C SER A 50 -1.45 -10.01 -8.00
N PHE A 51 -0.28 -9.63 -8.50
CA PHE A 51 0.74 -10.58 -8.96
C PHE A 51 1.19 -11.53 -7.83
N TYR A 52 1.54 -10.99 -6.66
CA TYR A 52 1.99 -11.81 -5.53
C TYR A 52 0.90 -12.71 -4.98
N VAL A 53 -0.36 -12.25 -4.95
CA VAL A 53 -1.51 -13.10 -4.59
C VAL A 53 -1.64 -14.27 -5.58
N ALA A 54 -1.54 -14.00 -6.88
CA ALA A 54 -1.64 -15.02 -7.92
C ALA A 54 -0.52 -16.08 -7.80
N VAL A 55 0.73 -15.65 -7.62
CA VAL A 55 1.87 -16.56 -7.42
C VAL A 55 1.67 -17.44 -6.19
N ASN A 56 1.27 -16.88 -5.06
CA ASN A 56 1.02 -17.66 -3.84
C ASN A 56 -0.15 -18.62 -3.98
N THR A 57 -1.22 -18.19 -4.64
CA THR A 57 -2.37 -19.04 -4.94
C THR A 57 -1.96 -20.23 -5.80
N PHE A 58 -1.12 -19.98 -6.81
CA PHE A 58 -0.57 -21.03 -7.66
C PHE A 58 0.30 -22.02 -6.88
N LEU A 59 1.20 -21.55 -6.01
CA LEU A 59 2.05 -22.43 -5.19
C LEU A 59 1.23 -23.30 -4.25
N ILE A 60 0.21 -22.73 -3.58
CA ILE A 60 -0.71 -23.48 -2.72
C ILE A 60 -1.51 -24.51 -3.53
N ALA A 61 -2.03 -24.12 -4.69
CA ALA A 61 -2.75 -25.04 -5.57
C ALA A 61 -1.86 -26.19 -6.06
N ALA A 62 -0.60 -25.91 -6.43
CA ALA A 62 0.35 -26.92 -6.86
C ALA A 62 0.59 -27.98 -5.77
N MET A 63 0.67 -27.58 -4.50
CA MET A 63 0.78 -28.54 -3.39
C MET A 63 -0.44 -29.47 -3.26
N GLY A 64 -1.65 -28.96 -3.53
CA GLY A 64 -2.88 -29.76 -3.44
C GLY A 64 -3.16 -30.63 -4.68
N LEU A 65 -2.67 -30.23 -5.86
CA LEU A 65 -2.99 -30.89 -7.12
C LEU A 65 -1.96 -31.94 -7.55
N ILE A 66 -0.69 -31.80 -7.14
CA ILE A 66 0.35 -32.76 -7.48
C ILE A 66 0.18 -34.02 -6.61
N LYS A 67 -0.29 -35.10 -7.24
CA LYS A 67 -0.41 -36.41 -6.57
C LYS A 67 0.96 -36.95 -6.20
N ASN A 68 1.06 -37.55 -5.01
CA ASN A 68 2.29 -38.15 -4.49
C ASN A 68 3.47 -37.16 -4.42
N LEU A 69 3.20 -35.86 -4.21
CA LEU A 69 4.26 -34.88 -4.00
C LEU A 69 5.08 -35.31 -2.77
N PRO A 70 6.39 -35.55 -2.91
CA PRO A 70 7.20 -35.96 -1.78
C PRO A 70 7.30 -34.84 -0.75
N GLN A 71 7.50 -35.23 0.51
CA GLN A 71 7.60 -34.32 1.65
C GLN A 71 8.64 -33.21 1.46
N TYR A 72 9.81 -33.53 0.91
CA TYR A 72 10.83 -32.53 0.57
C TYR A 72 10.36 -31.54 -0.51
N GLY A 73 9.48 -31.97 -1.42
CA GLY A 73 8.84 -31.11 -2.42
C GLY A 73 7.86 -30.12 -1.78
N VAL A 74 7.06 -30.56 -0.81
CA VAL A 74 6.16 -29.69 -0.03
C VAL A 74 6.96 -28.62 0.73
N ILE A 75 8.06 -29.04 1.37
CA ILE A 75 8.96 -28.13 2.09
C ILE A 75 9.58 -27.11 1.12
N LEU A 76 10.07 -27.55 -0.04
CA LEU A 76 10.67 -26.67 -1.03
C LEU A 76 9.69 -25.62 -1.58
N ILE A 77 8.46 -26.04 -1.90
CA ILE A 77 7.40 -25.12 -2.35
C ILE A 77 7.06 -24.13 -1.23
N SER A 78 7.00 -24.58 0.02
CA SER A 78 6.69 -23.72 1.16
C SER A 78 7.80 -22.68 1.42
N ILE A 79 9.07 -23.09 1.33
CA ILE A 79 10.21 -22.16 1.42
C ILE A 79 10.15 -21.14 0.27
N THR A 80 9.86 -21.59 -0.95
CA THR A 80 9.69 -20.69 -2.10
C THR A 80 8.59 -19.68 -1.84
N GLY A 81 7.44 -20.13 -1.31
CA GLY A 81 6.34 -19.27 -0.90
C GLY A 81 6.73 -18.23 0.16
N MET A 82 7.51 -18.62 1.17
CA MET A 82 8.03 -17.68 2.18
C MET A 82 8.96 -16.61 1.58
N VAL A 83 9.82 -17.00 0.64
CA VAL A 83 10.68 -16.04 -0.08
C VAL A 83 9.83 -15.07 -0.89
N VAL A 84 8.80 -15.56 -1.59
CA VAL A 84 7.85 -14.74 -2.33
C VAL A 84 7.12 -13.77 -1.40
N CYS A 85 6.64 -14.22 -0.22
CA CYS A 85 6.02 -13.33 0.77
C CYS A 85 6.96 -12.24 1.28
N THR A 86 8.25 -12.57 1.44
CA THR A 86 9.27 -11.60 1.87
C THR A 86 9.49 -10.54 0.80
N PHE A 87 9.65 -10.94 -0.47
CA PHE A 87 9.76 -10.00 -1.59
C PHE A 87 8.51 -9.15 -1.77
N TRP A 88 7.33 -9.73 -1.53
CA TRP A 88 6.08 -8.99 -1.55
C TRP A 88 6.08 -7.87 -0.50
N PHE A 89 6.42 -8.19 0.74
CA PHE A 89 6.52 -7.21 1.82
C PHE A 89 7.54 -6.10 1.48
N MET A 90 8.72 -6.45 0.98
CA MET A 90 9.75 -5.48 0.57
C MET A 90 9.26 -4.54 -0.54
N ASN A 91 8.51 -5.06 -1.51
CA ASN A 91 7.92 -4.25 -2.58
C ASN A 91 6.87 -3.27 -2.05
N ILE A 92 5.96 -3.70 -1.17
CA ILE A 92 4.98 -2.81 -0.53
C ILE A 92 5.70 -1.68 0.22
N ALA A 93 6.75 -2.01 0.97
CA ALA A 93 7.54 -1.03 1.71
C ALA A 93 8.24 -0.03 0.78
N SER A 94 8.77 -0.50 -0.35
CA SER A 94 9.41 0.35 -1.36
C SER A 94 8.42 1.34 -1.98
N TYR A 95 7.26 0.88 -2.43
CA TYR A 95 6.22 1.75 -2.99
C TYR A 95 5.72 2.79 -1.98
N ARG A 96 5.55 2.39 -0.71
CA ARG A 96 5.17 3.31 0.36
C ARG A 96 6.21 4.42 0.52
N ASN A 97 7.50 4.07 0.58
CA ASN A 97 8.56 5.04 0.78
C ASN A 97 8.70 5.99 -0.42
N LEU A 98 8.58 5.46 -1.65
CA LEU A 98 8.61 6.27 -2.87
C LEU A 98 7.45 7.26 -2.93
N ASN A 99 6.23 6.81 -2.64
CA ASN A 99 5.07 7.70 -2.62
C ASN A 99 5.21 8.77 -1.53
N HIS A 100 5.69 8.40 -0.34
CA HIS A 100 5.95 9.37 0.73
C HIS A 100 6.95 10.46 0.28
N ALA A 101 8.06 10.07 -0.36
CA ALA A 101 9.02 11.03 -0.91
C ALA A 101 8.41 11.92 -2.01
N LYS A 102 7.59 11.36 -2.91
CA LYS A 102 6.89 12.12 -3.94
C LYS A 102 5.92 13.14 -3.34
N PHE A 103 5.16 12.75 -2.32
CA PHE A 103 4.24 13.67 -1.64
C PHE A 103 4.97 14.81 -0.95
N GLN A 104 6.15 14.58 -0.34
CA GLN A 104 6.96 15.67 0.21
C GLN A 104 7.32 16.72 -0.86
N VAL A 105 7.71 16.28 -2.05
CA VAL A 105 7.99 17.20 -3.18
C VAL A 105 6.71 17.94 -3.61
N ILE A 106 5.59 17.22 -3.75
CA ILE A 106 4.29 17.82 -4.09
C ILE A 106 3.90 18.89 -3.06
N HIS A 107 4.03 18.61 -1.76
CA HIS A 107 3.72 19.58 -0.70
C HIS A 107 4.61 20.83 -0.76
N GLU A 108 5.88 20.70 -1.14
CA GLU A 108 6.75 21.86 -1.34
C GLU A 108 6.31 22.68 -2.56
N MET A 109 5.97 22.02 -3.67
CA MET A 109 5.44 22.69 -4.87
C MET A 109 4.11 23.42 -4.58
N GLU A 110 3.25 22.83 -3.75
CA GLU A 110 1.97 23.42 -3.35
C GLU A 110 2.12 24.76 -2.61
N ARG A 111 3.25 25.02 -1.95
CA ARG A 111 3.49 26.31 -1.28
C ARG A 111 3.52 27.49 -2.23
N GLU A 112 3.87 27.25 -3.48
CA GLU A 112 3.91 28.26 -4.55
C GLU A 112 2.61 28.30 -5.38
N LEU A 113 1.70 27.36 -5.15
CA LEU A 113 0.40 27.31 -5.81
C LEU A 113 -0.67 28.07 -4.99
N PRO A 114 -1.75 28.54 -5.65
CA PRO A 114 -2.87 29.20 -4.96
C PRO A 114 -3.62 28.26 -4.01
N VAL A 115 -3.58 26.95 -4.26
CA VAL A 115 -4.28 25.94 -3.47
C VAL A 115 -3.35 24.76 -3.18
N GLN A 116 -3.33 24.34 -1.92
CA GLN A 116 -2.55 23.20 -1.43
C GLN A 116 -3.45 21.97 -1.26
N MET A 117 -3.88 21.38 -2.39
CA MET A 117 -4.90 20.34 -2.42
C MET A 117 -4.53 19.10 -1.58
N PHE A 118 -3.34 18.55 -1.80
CA PHE A 118 -2.87 17.36 -1.09
C PHE A 118 -2.53 17.65 0.36
N SER A 119 -1.98 18.83 0.66
CA SER A 119 -1.70 19.24 2.05
C SER A 119 -2.99 19.31 2.88
N GLN A 120 -4.06 19.86 2.29
CA GLN A 120 -5.37 19.91 2.94
C GLN A 120 -6.01 18.53 3.06
N GLU A 121 -5.93 17.71 2.01
CA GLU A 121 -6.41 16.33 2.03
C GLU A 121 -5.74 15.54 3.17
N GLU A 122 -4.42 15.64 3.31
CA GLU A 122 -3.68 14.95 4.36
C GLU A 122 -4.10 15.43 5.76
N ALA A 123 -4.32 16.73 5.94
CA ALA A 123 -4.78 17.31 7.21
C ALA A 123 -6.19 16.80 7.59
N VAL A 124 -7.10 16.72 6.63
CA VAL A 124 -8.44 16.13 6.84
C VAL A 124 -8.32 14.64 7.13
N TYR A 125 -7.51 13.91 6.35
CA TYR A 125 -7.32 12.48 6.50
C TYR A 125 -6.75 12.09 7.88
N LYS A 126 -5.80 12.86 8.41
CA LYS A 126 -5.24 12.67 9.77
C LYS A 126 -6.30 12.82 10.87
N LYS A 127 -7.27 13.72 10.70
CA LYS A 127 -8.36 13.93 11.68
C LYS A 127 -9.32 12.74 11.74
N LEU A 128 -9.48 11.99 10.65
CA LEU A 128 -10.42 10.86 10.56
C LEU A 128 -9.94 9.59 11.30
N ARG A 129 -8.74 9.58 11.93
CA ARG A 129 -8.20 8.43 12.69
C ARG A 129 -8.23 7.08 11.93
N HIS A 130 -8.09 7.13 10.61
CA HIS A 130 -8.16 5.96 9.74
C HIS A 130 -6.92 5.05 9.87
N ILE A 131 -7.13 3.72 9.80
CA ILE A 131 -6.04 2.74 9.73
C ILE A 131 -5.43 2.78 8.33
N PRO A 132 -4.18 3.21 8.14
CA PRO A 132 -3.61 3.39 6.81
C PRO A 132 -3.78 2.13 5.95
N PHE A 133 -4.18 2.31 4.70
CA PHE A 133 -4.40 1.19 3.77
C PHE A 133 -3.18 0.26 3.69
N THR A 134 -1.98 0.82 3.75
CA THR A 134 -0.72 0.04 3.76
C THR A 134 -0.61 -0.93 4.94
N LYS A 135 -1.20 -0.63 6.11
CA LYS A 135 -1.22 -1.60 7.22
C LYS A 135 -2.05 -2.83 6.88
N ILE A 136 -3.16 -2.64 6.15
CA ILE A 136 -4.01 -3.73 5.69
C ILE A 136 -3.27 -4.53 4.61
N GLU A 137 -2.62 -3.88 3.65
CA GLU A 137 -1.83 -4.56 2.62
C GLU A 137 -0.68 -5.38 3.21
N CYS A 138 0.04 -4.85 4.22
CA CYS A 138 1.12 -5.57 4.88
C CYS A 138 0.66 -6.83 5.65
N SER A 139 -0.63 -6.94 5.98
CA SER A 139 -1.15 -8.12 6.68
C SER A 139 -1.20 -9.36 5.77
N ALA A 140 -1.40 -9.18 4.46
CA ALA A 140 -1.52 -10.27 3.50
C ALA A 140 -0.26 -11.16 3.39
N PRO A 141 0.95 -10.62 3.12
CA PRO A 141 2.16 -11.44 3.05
C PRO A 141 2.48 -12.12 4.39
N PHE A 142 2.12 -11.49 5.52
CA PHE A 142 2.32 -12.07 6.84
C PHE A 142 1.40 -13.27 7.08
N LEU A 143 0.11 -13.14 6.78
CA LEU A 143 -0.86 -14.24 6.91
C LEU A 143 -0.47 -15.45 6.04
N ILE A 144 -0.11 -15.21 4.77
CA ILE A 144 0.33 -16.30 3.89
C ILE A 144 1.68 -16.88 4.35
N GLY A 145 2.60 -16.05 4.84
CA GLY A 145 3.86 -16.50 5.43
C GLY A 145 3.66 -17.42 6.65
N ILE A 146 2.67 -17.13 7.51
CA ILE A 146 2.29 -18.02 8.62
C ILE A 146 1.79 -19.37 8.09
N ILE A 147 0.96 -19.38 7.05
CA ILE A 147 0.46 -20.63 6.46
C ILE A 147 1.62 -21.52 6.00
N TYR A 148 2.59 -20.98 5.26
CA TYR A 148 3.78 -21.75 4.87
C TYR A 148 4.61 -22.20 6.07
N SER A 149 4.74 -21.36 7.10
CA SER A 149 5.48 -21.71 8.32
C SER A 149 4.84 -22.90 9.03
N VAL A 150 3.51 -22.92 9.15
CA VAL A 150 2.76 -24.04 9.73
C VAL A 150 2.93 -25.31 8.89
N ILE A 151 2.85 -25.20 7.56
CA ILE A 151 3.07 -26.35 6.66
C ILE A 151 4.47 -26.93 6.88
N ILE A 152 5.51 -26.10 6.91
CA ILE A 152 6.89 -26.55 7.14
C ILE A 152 7.02 -27.25 8.49
N ILE A 153 6.45 -26.69 9.57
CA ILE A 153 6.50 -27.30 10.90
C ILE A 153 5.83 -28.68 10.89
N LEU A 154 4.64 -28.81 10.30
CA LEU A 154 3.95 -30.10 10.18
C LEU A 154 4.76 -31.13 9.39
N GLN A 155 5.37 -30.71 8.27
CA GLN A 155 6.24 -31.60 7.51
C GLN A 155 7.48 -32.02 8.32
N ILE A 156 8.07 -31.13 9.13
CA ILE A 156 9.21 -31.51 9.97
C ILE A 156 8.79 -32.50 11.07
N LEU A 157 7.64 -32.30 11.70
CA LEU A 157 7.13 -33.20 12.74
C LEU A 157 6.88 -34.62 12.21
N GLN A 158 6.32 -34.73 11.00
CA GLN A 158 6.13 -36.00 10.31
C GLN A 158 7.47 -36.69 9.98
N LEU A 159 8.49 -35.94 9.58
CA LEU A 159 9.84 -36.45 9.30
C LEU A 159 10.52 -37.02 10.55
N VAL A 160 10.29 -36.40 11.71
CA VAL A 160 10.85 -36.83 12.99
C VAL A 160 10.03 -37.97 13.61
N GLY A 161 8.85 -38.28 13.08
CA GLY A 161 7.96 -39.32 13.60
C GLY A 161 7.21 -38.91 14.88
N LEU A 162 7.03 -37.60 15.11
CA LEU A 162 6.26 -37.07 16.23
C LEU A 162 4.74 -37.10 15.97
N VAL A 163 4.33 -37.25 14.71
CA VAL A 163 2.94 -37.29 14.23
C VAL A 163 2.83 -38.34 13.13
#